data_AF-A0A4D4MWR4-F1
#
_entry.id   AF-A0A4D4MWR4-F1
#
_cell.length_a   1.000
_cell.length_b   1.000
_cell.length_c   1.000
_cell.angle_alpha   90.00
_cell.angle_beta   90.00
_cell.angle_gamma   90.00
#
_symmetry.space_group_name_H-M   'P 1'
#
loop_
_entity.id
_entity.type
_entity.pdbx_description
1 polymer ?
#
loop_
_entity_poly.entity_id
_entity_poly.type
_entity_poly.pdbx_seq_one_letter_code
_entity_poly.pdbx_strand_id
1 'polypeptide(L)'
;MVDRRLAVGFADLVGFTRLTRRMEEEELGELVEAFETTAADLVAAHGGRLIKTLGDEVLYAADDAGVAAEIALRLIETMANDETMPELRVGIAFGTVTTRMGDVFGTTVNLASRLTSIAPGTRSWSTGRSRRS
;
A
#
# COMPACT_ATOMS: atom_id res chain seq x y z
N MET A 1 -20.91 -6.13 -15.84
CA MET A 1 -20.54 -5.35 -14.64
C MET A 1 -21.24 -5.97 -13.47
N VAL A 2 -20.51 -6.25 -12.40
CA VAL A 2 -21.07 -6.87 -11.19
C VAL A 2 -20.69 -5.97 -10.02
N ASP A 3 -21.70 -5.52 -9.29
CA ASP A 3 -21.51 -4.79 -8.06
C ASP A 3 -21.26 -5.78 -6.92
N ARG A 4 -20.14 -5.59 -6.22
CA ARG A 4 -19.75 -6.40 -5.07
C ARG A 4 -19.44 -5.47 -3.90
N ARG A 5 -19.67 -5.96 -2.68
CA ARG A 5 -19.13 -5.30 -1.49
C ARG A 5 -17.72 -5.81 -1.25
N LEU A 6 -16.73 -4.94 -1.38
CA LEU A 6 -15.32 -5.26 -1.17
C LEU A 6 -14.68 -4.18 -0.30
N ALA A 7 -13.62 -4.55 0.40
CA ALA A 7 -12.67 -3.62 0.96
C ALA A 7 -11.62 -3.33 -0.10
N VAL A 8 -11.29 -2.06 -0.30
CA VAL A 8 -10.29 -1.60 -1.27
C VAL A 8 -9.25 -0.81 -0.51
N GLY A 9 -7.99 -1.18 -0.70
CA GLY A 9 -6.85 -0.50 -0.11
C GLY A 9 -5.91 0.04 -1.17
N PHE A 10 -5.40 1.24 -0.92
CA PHE A 10 -4.27 1.81 -1.65
C PHE A 10 -3.09 1.92 -0.68
N ALA A 11 -1.92 1.47 -1.11
CA ALA A 11 -0.67 1.66 -0.38
C ALA A 11 0.32 2.40 -1.26
N ASP A 12 0.91 3.47 -0.74
CA ASP A 12 1.69 4.44 -1.50
C ASP A 12 2.98 4.81 -0.76
N LEU A 13 4.09 4.89 -1.50
CA LEU A 13 5.40 5.24 -0.94
C LEU A 13 5.53 6.75 -0.72
N VAL A 14 5.73 7.15 0.53
CA VAL A 14 5.83 8.56 0.92
C VAL A 14 7.10 9.18 0.37
N GLY A 15 6.92 10.27 -0.37
CA GLY A 15 8.05 11.05 -0.88
C GLY A 15 8.74 10.44 -2.10
N PHE A 16 8.15 9.41 -2.72
CA PHE A 16 8.66 8.79 -3.94
C PHE A 16 8.98 9.79 -5.05
N THR A 17 8.09 10.77 -5.30
CA THR A 17 8.34 11.85 -6.29
C THR A 17 9.55 12.75 -5.98
N ARG A 18 10.10 12.70 -4.77
CA ARG A 18 11.37 13.35 -4.42
C ARG A 18 12.56 12.42 -4.61
N LEU A 19 12.40 11.13 -4.38
CA LEU A 19 13.42 10.09 -4.61
C LEU A 19 13.73 9.94 -6.10
N THR A 20 12.70 9.99 -6.95
CA THR A 20 12.86 9.94 -8.41
C THR A 20 13.75 11.03 -9.01
N ARG A 21 14.01 12.12 -8.27
CA ARG A 21 14.88 13.23 -8.69
C ARG A 21 16.31 13.13 -8.18
N ARG A 22 16.59 12.16 -7.30
CA ARG A 22 17.87 12.03 -6.56
C ARG A 22 18.53 10.68 -6.75
N MET A 23 17.77 9.66 -7.10
CA MET A 23 18.26 8.31 -7.39
C MET A 23 18.46 8.16 -8.89
N GLU A 24 19.40 7.30 -9.25
CA GLU A 24 19.56 6.88 -10.64
C GLU A 24 18.37 6.00 -11.06
N GLU A 25 18.08 5.96 -12.36
CA GLU A 25 16.88 5.28 -12.90
C GLU A 25 16.83 3.78 -12.55
N GLU A 26 18.00 3.13 -12.54
CA GLU A 26 18.14 1.71 -12.19
C GLU A 26 17.84 1.44 -10.71
N GLU A 27 18.38 2.26 -9.79
CA GLU A 27 18.11 2.13 -8.35
C GLU A 27 16.62 2.36 -8.02
N LEU A 28 15.99 3.29 -8.74
CA LEU A 28 14.56 3.55 -8.60
C LEU A 28 13.73 2.36 -9.08
N GLY A 29 14.11 1.75 -10.20
CA GLY A 29 13.47 0.56 -10.74
C GLY A 29 13.53 -0.61 -9.77
N GLU A 30 14.70 -0.87 -9.19
CA GLU A 30 14.89 -1.94 -8.18
C GLU A 30 14.02 -1.70 -6.93
N LEU A 31 13.93 -0.45 -6.46
CA LEU A 31 13.09 -0.09 -5.31
C LEU A 31 11.61 -0.34 -5.59
N VAL A 32 11.12 0.08 -6.76
CA VAL A 32 9.73 -0.15 -7.18
C VAL A 32 9.45 -1.64 -7.32
N GLU A 33 10.33 -2.40 -7.96
CA GLU A 33 10.16 -3.84 -8.14
C GLU A 33 10.11 -4.58 -6.80
N ALA A 34 10.99 -4.21 -5.86
CA ALA A 34 10.99 -4.78 -4.51
C ALA A 34 9.70 -4.48 -3.75
N PHE A 35 9.19 -3.24 -3.86
CA PHE A 35 7.92 -2.83 -3.28
C PHE A 35 6.74 -3.60 -3.89
N GLU A 36 6.64 -3.64 -5.22
CA GLU A 36 5.55 -4.33 -5.93
C GLU A 36 5.53 -5.83 -5.63
N THR A 37 6.71 -6.47 -5.61
CA THR A 37 6.84 -7.90 -5.31
C THR A 37 6.40 -8.21 -3.89
N THR A 38 6.92 -7.47 -2.91
CA THR A 38 6.57 -7.66 -1.51
C THR A 38 5.09 -7.40 -1.26
N ALA A 39 4.53 -6.39 -1.94
CA ALA A 39 3.11 -6.09 -1.85
C ALA A 39 2.25 -7.22 -2.44
N ALA A 40 2.61 -7.75 -3.61
CA ALA A 40 1.92 -8.87 -4.22
C ALA A 40 1.90 -10.10 -3.31
N ASP A 41 3.04 -10.45 -2.72
CA ASP A 41 3.19 -11.60 -1.83
C ASP A 41 2.35 -11.45 -0.56
N LEU A 42 2.42 -10.30 0.12
CA LEU A 42 1.65 -10.06 1.35
C LEU A 42 0.15 -9.99 1.08
N VAL A 43 -0.28 -9.34 -0.01
CA VAL A 43 -1.69 -9.29 -0.39
C VAL A 43 -2.22 -10.70 -0.63
N ALA A 44 -1.50 -11.53 -1.38
CA ALA A 44 -1.90 -12.90 -1.66
C ALA A 44 -1.90 -13.80 -0.41
N ALA A 45 -0.85 -13.71 0.42
CA ALA A 45 -0.69 -14.53 1.62
C ALA A 45 -1.80 -14.31 2.66
N HIS A 46 -2.38 -13.12 2.70
CA HIS A 46 -3.45 -12.75 3.64
C HIS A 46 -4.85 -12.79 3.01
N GLY A 47 -5.00 -13.39 1.82
CA GLY A 47 -6.33 -13.61 1.21
C GLY A 47 -6.92 -12.37 0.51
N GLY A 48 -6.10 -11.36 0.24
CA GLY A 48 -6.43 -10.26 -0.64
C GLY A 48 -6.13 -10.58 -2.10
N ARG A 49 -6.50 -9.65 -2.97
CA ARG A 49 -6.18 -9.69 -4.39
C ARG A 49 -5.54 -8.38 -4.80
N LEU A 50 -4.32 -8.47 -5.34
CA LEU A 50 -3.68 -7.34 -5.99
C LEU A 50 -4.46 -7.04 -7.28
N ILE A 51 -4.94 -5.81 -7.42
CA ILE A 51 -5.72 -5.37 -8.58
C ILE A 51 -4.78 -4.83 -9.65
N LYS A 52 -3.92 -3.89 -9.25
CA LYS A 52 -2.90 -3.29 -10.12
C LYS A 52 -1.85 -2.55 -9.29
N THR A 53 -0.71 -2.33 -9.91
CA THR A 53 0.35 -1.44 -9.43
C THR A 53 0.42 -0.21 -10.34
N LEU A 54 0.87 0.91 -9.78
CA LEU A 54 1.00 2.21 -10.43
C LEU A 54 2.39 2.78 -10.11
N GLY A 55 3.43 1.93 -10.21
CA GLY A 55 4.79 2.27 -9.79
C GLY A 55 4.91 2.28 -8.27
N ASP A 56 4.80 3.45 -7.65
CA ASP A 56 4.95 3.64 -6.21
C ASP A 56 3.67 3.42 -5.39
N GLU A 57 2.55 3.15 -6.07
CA GLU A 57 1.27 2.87 -5.46
C GLU A 57 0.75 1.48 -5.86
N VAL A 58 0.20 0.74 -4.91
CA VAL A 58 -0.49 -0.53 -5.15
C VAL A 58 -1.96 -0.42 -4.77
N LEU A 59 -2.83 -0.97 -5.62
CA LEU A 59 -4.25 -1.13 -5.38
C LEU A 59 -4.57 -2.60 -5.13
N TYR A 60 -5.14 -2.90 -3.97
CA TYR A 60 -5.60 -4.24 -3.63
C TYR A 60 -7.05 -4.23 -3.15
N ALA A 61 -7.69 -5.40 -3.20
CA ALA A 61 -9.04 -5.60 -2.69
C ALA A 61 -9.14 -6.87 -1.85
N ALA A 62 -10.04 -6.89 -0.88
CA ALA A 62 -10.40 -8.06 -0.10
C ALA A 62 -11.92 -8.15 0.07
N ASP A 63 -12.45 -9.34 0.35
CA ASP A 63 -13.88 -9.52 0.59
C ASP A 63 -14.34 -8.96 1.95
N ASP A 64 -13.40 -8.75 2.89
CA ASP A 64 -13.66 -8.25 4.24
C ASP A 64 -12.73 -7.06 4.61
N ALA A 65 -13.25 -6.15 5.43
CA ALA A 65 -12.51 -4.97 5.88
C ALA A 65 -11.39 -5.30 6.86
N GLY A 66 -11.56 -6.33 7.70
CA GLY A 66 -10.53 -6.83 8.60
C GLY A 66 -9.36 -7.44 7.84
N VAL A 67 -9.63 -8.23 6.80
CA VAL A 67 -8.58 -8.76 5.89
C VAL A 67 -7.78 -7.64 5.23
N ALA A 68 -8.46 -6.63 4.70
CA ALA A 68 -7.76 -5.48 4.12
C ALA A 68 -6.92 -4.72 5.15
N ALA A 69 -7.42 -4.55 6.38
CA ALA A 69 -6.69 -3.90 7.47
C ALA A 69 -5.45 -4.70 7.89
N GLU A 70 -5.55 -6.03 7.92
CA GLU A 70 -4.41 -6.90 8.22
C GLU A 70 -3.33 -6.81 7.13
N ILE A 71 -3.71 -6.85 5.87
CA ILE A 71 -2.79 -6.62 4.73
C ILE A 71 -2.09 -5.26 4.88
N ALA A 72 -2.85 -4.19 5.13
CA ALA A 72 -2.30 -2.86 5.32
C ALA A 72 -1.25 -2.82 6.45
N LEU A 73 -1.57 -3.43 7.60
CA LEU A 73 -0.66 -3.48 8.73
C LEU A 73 0.63 -4.22 8.36
N ARG A 74 0.52 -5.37 7.67
CA ARG A 74 1.69 -6.16 7.26
C ARG A 74 2.57 -5.45 6.24
N LEU A 75 1.95 -4.76 5.28
CA LEU A 75 2.69 -3.92 4.33
C LEU A 75 3.47 -2.83 5.08
N ILE A 76 2.80 -2.10 5.96
CA ILE A 76 3.43 -1.03 6.75
C ILE A 76 4.57 -1.57 7.62
N GLU A 77 4.33 -2.66 8.36
CA GLU A 77 5.35 -3.28 9.23
C GLU A 77 6.56 -3.77 8.43
N THR A 78 6.33 -4.40 7.28
CA THR A 78 7.41 -4.95 6.46
C THR A 78 8.26 -3.85 5.86
N MET A 79 7.63 -2.82 5.27
CA MET A 79 8.35 -1.68 4.69
C MET A 79 9.09 -0.87 5.76
N ALA A 80 8.51 -0.72 6.95
CA ALA A 80 9.16 0.01 8.04
C ALA A 80 10.37 -0.72 8.64
N ASN A 81 10.50 -2.04 8.43
CA ASN A 81 11.65 -2.83 8.87
C ASN A 81 12.80 -2.85 7.84
N ASP A 82 12.58 -2.29 6.64
CA ASP A 82 13.60 -2.15 5.60
C ASP A 82 14.08 -0.69 5.56
N GLU A 83 15.32 -0.44 5.97
CA GLU A 83 15.91 0.90 6.01
C GLU A 83 16.11 1.52 4.61
N THR A 84 16.09 0.70 3.56
CA THR A 84 16.19 1.18 2.17
C THR A 84 14.84 1.63 1.61
N MET A 85 13.75 1.25 2.29
CA MET A 85 12.40 1.50 1.82
C MET A 85 11.83 2.82 2.38
N PRO A 86 11.13 3.62 1.55
CA PRO A 86 10.42 4.80 2.04
C PRO A 86 9.29 4.43 3.00
N GLU A 87 8.87 5.39 3.82
CA GLU A 87 7.67 5.21 4.65
C GLU A 87 6.46 4.88 3.76
N LEU A 88 5.65 3.91 4.17
CA LEU A 88 4.42 3.55 3.49
C LEU A 88 3.22 4.21 4.18
N ARG A 89 2.28 4.71 3.37
CA ARG A 89 0.94 5.11 3.82
C ARG A 89 -0.12 4.23 3.17
N VAL A 90 -1.15 3.88 3.92
CA VAL A 90 -2.24 3.01 3.44
C VAL A 90 -3.59 3.60 3.81
N GLY A 91 -4.51 3.65 2.85
CA GLY A 91 -5.90 4.03 3.07
C GLY A 91 -6.84 2.95 2.56
N ILE A 92 -7.87 2.65 3.36
CA ILE A 92 -8.82 1.56 3.10
C ILE A 92 -10.24 2.11 3.14
N ALA A 93 -11.09 1.67 2.21
CA ALA A 93 -12.53 1.87 2.29
C ALA A 93 -13.27 0.57 1.98
N PHE A 94 -14.40 0.36 2.66
CA PHE A 94 -15.28 -0.78 2.43
C PHE A 94 -16.63 -0.33 1.89
N GLY A 95 -17.13 -0.98 0.84
CA GLY A 95 -18.42 -0.64 0.26
C GLY A 95 -18.64 -1.26 -1.11
N THR A 96 -19.67 -0.79 -1.80
CA THR A 96 -20.02 -1.28 -3.13
C THR A 96 -19.00 -0.78 -4.15
N VAL A 97 -18.45 -1.72 -4.91
CA VAL A 97 -17.54 -1.47 -6.03
C VAL A 97 -18.03 -2.17 -7.27
N THR A 98 -17.83 -1.54 -8.41
CA THR A 98 -18.11 -2.14 -9.71
C THR A 98 -16.84 -2.80 -10.23
N THR A 99 -16.93 -4.09 -10.52
CA THR A 99 -15.81 -4.88 -11.06
C THR A 99 -15.91 -4.99 -12.59
N ARG A 100 -14.79 -4.76 -13.28
CA ARG A 100 -14.71 -4.86 -14.76
C ARG A 100 -13.30 -5.24 -15.20
N MET A 101 -13.18 -6.33 -15.97
CA MET A 101 -11.91 -6.77 -16.57
C MET A 101 -10.75 -6.90 -15.56
N GLY A 102 -11.05 -7.37 -14.34
CA GLY A 102 -10.07 -7.49 -13.26
C GLY A 102 -9.88 -6.23 -12.40
N ASP A 103 -10.35 -5.07 -12.85
CA ASP A 103 -10.21 -3.79 -12.14
C ASP A 103 -11.47 -3.44 -11.30
N VAL A 104 -11.31 -2.49 -10.38
CA VAL A 104 -12.36 -2.00 -9.46
C VAL A 104 -12.60 -0.51 -9.62
N PHE A 105 -13.87 -0.11 -9.62
CA PHE A 105 -14.29 1.28 -9.77
C PHE A 105 -15.41 1.65 -8.79
N GLY A 106 -15.60 2.95 -8.58
CA GLY A 106 -16.74 3.51 -7.86
C GLY A 106 -16.35 4.39 -6.67
N THR A 107 -17.36 4.87 -5.95
CA THR A 107 -17.20 5.82 -4.86
C THR A 107 -16.33 5.27 -3.73
N THR A 108 -16.39 3.97 -3.44
CA THR A 108 -15.53 3.33 -2.44
C THR A 108 -14.05 3.38 -2.82
N VAL A 109 -13.72 3.14 -4.10
CA VAL A 109 -12.33 3.23 -4.61
C VAL A 109 -11.81 4.67 -4.47
N ASN A 110 -12.63 5.65 -4.87
CA ASN A 110 -12.28 7.07 -4.73
C ASN A 110 -12.08 7.49 -3.26
N LEU A 111 -12.89 6.94 -2.35
CA LEU A 111 -12.74 7.18 -0.91
C LEU A 111 -11.42 6.60 -0.39
N ALA A 112 -11.08 5.36 -0.74
CA ALA A 112 -9.82 4.73 -0.33
C ALA A 112 -8.59 5.53 -0.79
N SER A 113 -8.58 5.96 -2.06
CA SER A 113 -7.51 6.82 -2.60
C SER A 113 -7.38 8.15 -1.84
N ARG A 114 -8.49 8.81 -1.53
CA ARG A 114 -8.49 10.05 -0.72
C ARG A 114 -8.00 9.81 0.71
N LEU A 115 -8.41 8.71 1.34
CA LEU A 115 -7.95 8.35 2.68
C LEU A 115 -6.43 8.13 2.70
N THR A 116 -5.89 7.48 1.68
CA THR A 116 -4.44 7.28 1.52
C THR A 116 -3.71 8.61 1.40
N SER A 117 -4.25 9.55 0.61
CA SER A 117 -3.64 10.87 0.41
C SER A 117 -3.50 11.70 1.70
N ILE A 118 -4.40 11.51 2.67
CA ILE A 118 -4.38 12.20 3.96
C ILE A 118 -3.80 11.36 5.10
N ALA A 119 -3.51 10.07 4.85
CA ALA A 119 -2.91 9.20 5.84
C ALA A 119 -1.48 9.69 6.13
N PRO A 120 -1.09 9.79 7.42
CA PRO A 120 0.28 10.09 7.77
C PRO A 120 1.19 8.97 7.25
N GLY A 121 2.42 9.34 6.85
CA GLY A 121 3.48 8.35 6.67
C GLY A 121 3.71 7.61 7.98
N THR A 122 3.82 6.28 7.92
CA THR A 122 3.98 5.49 9.15
C THR A 122 5.40 5.66 9.66
N ARG A 123 5.60 6.64 10.54
CA ARG A 123 6.86 6.79 11.26
C ARG A 123 6.93 5.74 12.37
N SER A 124 7.78 4.73 12.20
CA SER A 124 8.14 3.80 13.28
C SER A 124 8.77 4.60 14.43
N TRP A 125 8.07 4.73 15.54
CA TRP A 125 8.65 5.22 16.79
C TRP A 125 9.37 4.04 17.46
N SER A 126 10.65 3.81 17.11
CA SER A 126 11.48 2.93 17.92
C SER A 126 11.73 3.60 19.28
N THR A 127 10.99 3.20 20.31
CA THR A 127 11.31 3.60 21.68
C THR A 127 12.54 2.81 22.14
N GLY A 128 13.63 3.51 22.44
CA GLY A 128 14.74 2.97 23.23
C GLY A 128 15.98 2.46 22.49
N ARG A 129 16.81 3.37 21.96
CA ARG A 129 18.26 3.17 22.04
C ARG A 129 18.76 3.95 23.25
N SER A 130 18.98 3.24 24.36
CA SER A 130 19.64 3.80 25.54
C SER A 130 21.01 4.35 25.12
N ARG A 131 21.15 5.67 25.09
CA ARG A 131 22.47 6.29 25.23
C ARG A 131 22.95 5.96 26.64
N ARG A 132 23.88 5.01 26.76
CA ARG A 132 24.82 4.98 27.87
C ARG A 132 26.18 5.39 27.33
N SER A 133 26.64 6.48 27.94
CA SER A 133 28.02 6.90 28.20
C SER A 133 29.07 5.79 28.13
#